data_AF-A0A2P6FFG0-F1
#
_entry.id   AF-A0A2P6FFG0-F1
#
_cell.length_a   1.000
_cell.length_b   1.000
_cell.length_c   1.000
_cell.angle_alpha   90.00
_cell.angle_beta   90.00
_cell.angle_gamma   90.00
#
_symmetry.space_group_name_H-M   'P 1'
#
loop_
_entity.id
_entity.type
_entity.pdbx_description
1 polymer ?
#
loop_
_entity_poly.entity_id
_entity_poly.type
_entity_poly.pdbx_seq_one_letter_code
_entity_poly.pdbx_strand_id
1 'polypeptide(L)'
;MGMVSHPIPPNAYFNNGLTGEEFRQYYHFLYCKTAYDASVKYFGPNKTLSFCRPGYIGTQRFSEKWSGDSYSNFTELKIHLNAGLSLGVSGEMAWGTDIGGFYSRLLALLVKKLQIFVKKILIEKYNFN
;
A
#
# COMPACT_ATOMS: atom_id res chain seq x y z
N MET A 1 4.43 13.93 -7.38
CA MET A 1 3.68 12.69 -7.71
C MET A 1 2.41 12.68 -6.88
N GLY A 2 1.29 13.17 -7.41
CA GLY A 2 0.00 13.12 -6.71
C GLY A 2 -0.55 11.70 -6.83
N MET A 3 -0.42 10.90 -5.78
CA MET A 3 -0.98 9.54 -5.76
C MET A 3 -2.50 9.63 -5.69
N VAL A 4 -3.14 9.47 -6.85
CA VAL A 4 -4.59 9.64 -7.06
C VAL A 4 -5.32 8.46 -6.42
N SER A 5 -5.67 8.54 -5.13
CA SER A 5 -6.50 7.49 -4.52
C SER A 5 -7.93 7.87 -4.24
N HIS A 6 -8.26 9.15 -4.12
CA HIS A 6 -9.64 9.60 -3.93
C HIS A 6 -9.81 10.95 -4.64
N PRO A 7 -10.57 11.03 -5.75
CA PRO A 7 -10.94 12.31 -6.31
C PRO A 7 -11.94 12.96 -5.34
N ILE A 8 -11.41 13.66 -4.34
CA ILE A 8 -12.20 14.58 -3.52
C ILE A 8 -12.54 15.75 -4.45
N PRO A 9 -13.82 15.99 -4.75
CA PRO A 9 -14.21 17.09 -5.62
C PRO A 9 -13.68 18.42 -5.06
N PRO A 10 -13.07 19.30 -5.86
CA PRO A 10 -12.50 20.56 -5.35
C PRO A 10 -13.52 21.43 -4.61
N ASN A 11 -14.79 21.35 -5.02
CA ASN A 11 -15.93 22.08 -4.46
C ASN A 11 -16.66 21.33 -3.33
N ALA A 12 -16.17 20.17 -2.88
CA ALA A 12 -16.70 19.52 -1.69
C ALA A 12 -16.39 20.36 -0.44
N TYR A 13 -17.27 20.32 0.56
CA TYR A 13 -17.04 20.97 1.86
C TYR A 13 -16.87 19.92 2.95
N PHE A 14 -15.77 20.02 3.69
CA PHE A 14 -15.53 19.20 4.88
C PHE A 14 -16.17 19.84 6.11
N ASN A 15 -16.39 19.02 7.16
CA ASN A 15 -17.00 19.49 8.41
C ASN A 15 -16.18 20.60 9.13
N ASN A 16 -14.90 20.74 8.81
CA ASN A 16 -14.04 21.82 9.32
C ASN A 16 -14.12 23.11 8.48
N GLY A 17 -15.02 23.18 7.50
CA GLY A 17 -15.22 24.34 6.63
C GLY A 17 -14.26 24.44 5.44
N LEU A 18 -13.25 23.56 5.36
CA LEU A 18 -12.31 23.57 4.24
C LEU A 18 -12.93 22.94 2.99
N THR A 19 -12.52 23.46 1.84
CA THR A 19 -12.89 22.92 0.54
C THR A 19 -12.11 21.64 0.22
N GLY A 20 -12.60 20.90 -0.77
CA GLY A 20 -11.88 19.75 -1.32
C GLY A 20 -10.50 20.11 -1.84
N GLU A 21 -10.35 21.27 -2.47
CA GLU A 21 -9.06 21.71 -2.99
C GLU A 21 -8.01 21.88 -1.88
N GLU A 22 -8.41 22.49 -0.77
CA GLU A 22 -7.55 22.75 0.40
C GLU A 22 -7.25 21.46 1.17
N PHE A 23 -8.23 20.56 1.31
CA PHE A 23 -8.12 19.44 2.24
C PHE A 23 -7.68 18.12 1.61
N ARG A 24 -7.78 17.97 0.27
CA ARG A 24 -7.59 16.67 -0.41
C ARG A 24 -6.28 15.96 -0.11
N GLN A 25 -5.19 16.69 0.10
CA GLN A 25 -3.92 16.06 0.42
C GLN A 25 -3.88 15.59 1.88
N TYR A 26 -4.33 16.43 2.82
CA TYR A 26 -4.37 16.11 4.24
C TYR A 26 -5.37 14.99 4.56
N TYR A 27 -6.42 14.83 3.76
CA TYR A 27 -7.34 13.69 3.88
C TYR A 27 -6.60 12.34 3.91
N HIS A 28 -5.56 12.16 3.10
CA HIS A 28 -4.79 10.92 3.09
C HIS A 28 -4.08 10.66 4.43
N PHE A 29 -3.64 11.71 5.13
CA PHE A 29 -3.09 11.57 6.47
C PHE A 29 -4.12 11.03 7.45
N LEU A 30 -5.31 11.62 7.46
CA LEU A 30 -6.41 11.20 8.33
C LEU A 30 -6.88 9.78 7.99
N TYR A 31 -6.96 9.44 6.71
CA TYR A 31 -7.29 8.09 6.25
C TYR A 31 -6.32 7.04 6.81
N CYS A 32 -5.01 7.22 6.60
CA CYS A 32 -3.99 6.29 7.10
C CYS A 32 -4.01 6.20 8.62
N LYS A 33 -4.08 7.35 9.31
CA LYS A 33 -4.10 7.42 10.78
C LYS A 33 -5.32 6.69 11.35
N THR A 34 -6.51 6.93 10.80
CA THR A 34 -7.75 6.36 11.32
C THR A 34 -7.76 4.84 11.19
N ALA A 35 -7.32 4.30 10.05
CA ALA A 35 -7.22 2.86 9.85
C ALA A 35 -6.22 2.20 10.81
N TYR A 36 -5.06 2.84 11.01
CA TYR A 36 -4.04 2.38 11.96
C TYR A 36 -4.55 2.42 13.40
N ASP A 37 -5.09 3.54 13.86
CA ASP A 37 -5.61 3.70 15.22
C ASP A 37 -6.72 2.70 15.54
N ALA A 38 -7.63 2.46 14.58
CA ALA A 38 -8.68 1.47 14.72
C ALA A 38 -8.10 0.05 14.87
N SER A 39 -7.07 -0.27 14.10
CA SER A 39 -6.38 -1.57 14.17
C SER A 39 -5.64 -1.74 15.50
N VAL A 40 -4.93 -0.72 15.98
CA VAL A 40 -4.26 -0.73 17.28
C VAL A 40 -5.27 -0.86 18.42
N LYS A 41 -6.42 -0.18 18.33
CA LYS A 41 -7.49 -0.28 19.32
C LYS A 41 -8.05 -1.71 19.43
N TYR A 42 -8.17 -2.42 18.31
CA TYR A 42 -8.78 -3.75 18.27
C TYR A 42 -7.77 -4.88 18.54
N PHE A 43 -6.59 -4.82 17.92
CA PHE A 43 -5.58 -5.88 18.01
C PHE A 43 -4.50 -5.62 19.07
N GLY A 44 -4.36 -4.38 19.53
CA GLY A 44 -3.29 -3.95 20.44
C GLY A 44 -2.06 -3.39 19.73
N PRO A 45 -1.15 -2.73 20.47
CA PRO A 45 0.07 -2.18 19.92
C PRO A 45 0.98 -3.28 19.36
N ASN A 46 1.77 -2.96 18.33
CA ASN A 46 2.72 -3.87 17.66
C ASN A 46 2.11 -5.13 17.03
N LYS A 47 0.78 -5.23 16.93
CA LYS A 47 0.05 -6.31 16.26
C LYS A 47 -0.68 -5.86 14.99
N THR A 48 -0.42 -4.63 14.57
CA THR A 48 -1.04 -4.02 13.40
C THR A 48 -0.03 -3.94 12.27
N LEU A 49 -0.43 -4.42 11.10
CA LEU A 49 0.24 -4.18 9.83
C LEU A 49 -0.78 -3.53 8.90
N SER A 50 -0.46 -2.34 8.40
CA SER A 50 -1.31 -1.60 7.46
C SER A 50 -0.56 -1.34 6.17
N PHE A 51 -1.23 -1.60 5.04
CA PHE A 51 -0.77 -1.21 3.71
C PHE A 51 -1.75 -0.21 3.11
N CYS A 52 -1.23 0.86 2.53
CA CYS A 52 -2.03 1.85 1.85
C CYS A 52 -1.36 2.30 0.55
N ARG A 53 -2.19 2.69 -0.42
CA ARG A 53 -1.73 3.32 -1.66
C ARG A 53 -1.43 4.81 -1.50
N PRO A 54 -2.32 5.64 -0.91
CA PRO A 54 -2.04 7.06 -0.77
C PRO A 54 -0.99 7.35 0.30
N GLY A 55 -0.38 8.52 0.19
CA GLY A 55 0.53 9.07 1.18
C GLY A 55 0.40 10.57 1.32
N TYR A 56 0.78 11.06 2.49
CA TYR A 56 0.97 12.48 2.79
C TYR A 56 2.10 12.60 3.81
N ILE A 57 2.59 13.82 4.03
CA ILE A 57 3.62 14.07 5.04
C ILE A 57 3.15 13.51 6.37
N GLY A 58 3.92 12.57 6.93
CA GLY A 58 3.65 11.92 8.21
C GLY A 58 2.91 10.59 8.13
N THR A 59 2.49 10.12 6.95
CA THR A 59 1.82 8.82 6.82
C THR A 59 2.73 7.62 7.06
N GLN A 60 4.04 7.79 6.93
CA GLN A 60 5.05 6.74 7.14
C GLN A 60 5.02 6.15 8.56
N ARG A 61 4.37 6.81 9.52
CA ARG A 61 4.21 6.33 10.91
C ARG A 61 3.08 5.32 11.07
N PHE A 62 2.17 5.23 10.10
CA PHE A 62 0.89 4.53 10.27
C PHE A 62 0.72 3.37 9.30
N SER A 63 1.30 3.45 8.11
CA SER A 63 1.05 2.45 7.09
C SER A 63 2.17 2.42 6.06
N GLU A 64 2.60 1.20 5.74
CA GLU A 64 3.52 0.92 4.65
C GLU A 64 2.83 1.13 3.30
N LYS A 65 3.63 1.28 2.23
CA LYS A 65 3.12 1.66 0.91
C LYS A 65 2.98 0.50 -0.05
N TRP A 66 1.86 0.47 -0.75
CA TRP A 66 1.65 -0.39 -1.91
C TRP A 66 1.62 0.44 -3.19
N SER A 67 2.34 -0.02 -4.21
CA SER A 67 2.63 0.71 -5.44
C SER A 67 1.41 1.01 -6.31
N GLY A 68 0.33 0.25 -6.17
CA GLY A 68 -0.89 0.44 -6.94
C GLY A 68 -1.08 -0.58 -8.05
N ASP A 69 -2.13 -0.34 -8.83
CA ASP A 69 -2.58 -1.23 -9.88
C ASP A 69 -1.61 -1.22 -11.07
N SER A 70 -1.08 -2.38 -11.45
CA SER A 70 -0.20 -2.51 -12.61
C SER A 70 -0.49 -3.70 -13.49
N TYR A 71 0.04 -3.68 -14.71
CA TYR A 71 0.07 -4.83 -15.59
C TYR A 71 1.28 -5.73 -15.34
N SER A 72 1.21 -6.94 -15.88
CA SER A 72 2.22 -7.99 -15.73
C SER A 72 3.25 -7.92 -16.85
N ASN A 73 4.03 -6.85 -16.88
CA ASN A 73 5.10 -6.67 -17.85
C ASN A 73 6.32 -5.97 -17.22
N PHE A 74 7.46 -6.05 -17.91
CA PHE A 74 8.72 -5.49 -17.40
C PHE A 74 8.75 -3.96 -17.35
N THR A 75 7.95 -3.27 -18.18
CA THR A 75 7.83 -1.81 -18.13
C THR A 75 7.21 -1.36 -16.80
N GLU A 76 6.12 -2.01 -16.39
CA GLU A 76 5.47 -1.77 -15.09
C GLU A 76 6.39 -2.10 -13.92
N LEU A 77 7.16 -3.19 -14.02
CA LEU A 77 8.15 -3.54 -13.00
C LEU A 77 9.19 -2.42 -12.81
N LYS A 78 9.65 -1.81 -13.92
CA LYS A 78 10.57 -0.67 -13.88
C LYS A 78 9.93 0.57 -13.24
N ILE A 79 8.66 0.85 -13.55
CA ILE A 79 7.91 1.97 -12.94
C ILE A 79 7.83 1.77 -11.42
N HIS A 80 7.48 0.56 -10.99
CA HIS A 80 7.41 0.20 -9.57
C HIS A 80 8.75 0.37 -8.86
N LEU A 81 9.85 -0.09 -9.47
CA LEU A 81 11.19 0.08 -8.89
C LEU A 81 11.52 1.56 -8.66
N ASN A 82 11.24 2.42 -9.64
CA ASN A 82 11.46 3.86 -9.51
C ASN A 82 10.55 4.51 -8.45
N ALA A 83 9.28 4.09 -8.38
CA ALA A 83 8.34 4.58 -7.38
C ALA A 83 8.78 4.19 -5.97
N GLY A 84 9.19 2.93 -5.76
CA GLY A 84 9.70 2.43 -4.48
C GLY A 84 10.95 3.19 -4.01
N LEU A 85 11.93 3.40 -4.90
CA LEU A 85 13.14 4.18 -4.57
C LEU A 85 12.79 5.64 -4.22
N SER A 86 11.88 6.27 -4.97
CA SER A 86 11.43 7.64 -4.70
C SER A 86 10.74 7.76 -3.33
N LEU A 87 9.92 6.77 -2.96
CA LEU A 87 9.28 6.70 -1.65
C LEU A 87 10.31 6.50 -0.53
N GLY A 88 11.29 5.63 -0.74
CA GLY A 88 12.37 5.39 0.22
C GLY A 88 13.15 6.66 0.56
N VAL A 89 13.53 7.44 -0.46
CA VAL A 89 14.21 8.75 -0.24
C VAL A 89 13.27 9.79 0.38
N SER A 90 11.94 9.61 0.23
CA SER A 90 10.92 10.47 0.85
C SER A 90 10.57 10.07 2.29
N GLY A 91 11.24 9.08 2.87
CA GLY A 91 11.11 8.69 4.28
C GLY A 91 10.10 7.57 4.56
N GLU A 92 9.61 6.87 3.54
CA GLU A 92 8.84 5.63 3.71
C GLU A 92 9.79 4.45 3.91
N MET A 93 9.58 3.65 4.96
CA MET A 93 10.51 2.58 5.33
C MET A 93 10.25 1.26 4.60
N ALA A 94 8.99 0.93 4.29
CA ALA A 94 8.65 -0.23 3.50
C ALA A 94 7.69 0.10 2.35
N TRP A 95 7.91 -0.61 1.26
CA TRP A 95 7.13 -0.51 0.04
C TRP A 95 7.00 -1.89 -0.60
N GLY A 96 5.84 -2.16 -1.18
CA GLY A 96 5.57 -3.40 -1.90
C GLY A 96 4.75 -3.18 -3.17
N THR A 97 4.78 -4.17 -4.04
CA THR A 97 3.97 -4.26 -5.26
C THR A 97 3.40 -5.66 -5.38
N ASP A 98 2.30 -5.83 -6.11
CA ASP A 98 1.78 -7.16 -6.44
C ASP A 98 2.77 -7.90 -7.32
N ILE A 99 3.22 -9.08 -6.86
CA ILE A 99 4.13 -9.92 -7.64
C ILE A 99 3.37 -10.44 -8.85
N GLY A 100 3.90 -10.10 -10.02
CA GLY A 100 3.26 -10.43 -11.29
C GLY A 100 2.11 -9.50 -11.65
N GLY A 101 1.98 -8.30 -11.04
CA GLY A 101 1.01 -7.27 -11.42
C GLY A 101 -0.41 -7.48 -10.87
N PHE A 102 -1.22 -6.43 -10.93
CA PHE A 102 -2.60 -6.39 -10.42
C PHE A 102 -3.63 -6.85 -11.46
N TYR A 103 -3.55 -6.34 -12.70
CA TYR A 103 -4.60 -6.54 -13.70
C TYR A 103 -4.55 -7.91 -14.41
N SER A 104 -3.42 -8.64 -14.37
CA SER A 104 -3.36 -9.96 -15.02
C SER A 104 -3.51 -11.10 -14.00
N ARG A 105 -4.53 -11.93 -14.23
CA ARG A 105 -4.85 -13.05 -13.34
C ARG A 105 -3.94 -14.26 -13.56
N LEU A 106 -3.46 -14.49 -14.78
CA LEU A 106 -2.80 -15.75 -15.12
C LEU A 106 -1.40 -15.87 -14.48
N LEU A 107 -0.58 -14.81 -14.58
CA LEU A 107 0.75 -14.81 -13.98
C LEU A 107 0.66 -14.77 -12.45
N ALA A 108 -0.26 -13.98 -11.89
CA ALA A 108 -0.53 -13.93 -10.46
C ALA A 108 -0.95 -15.30 -9.88
N LEU A 109 -1.80 -16.05 -10.59
CA LEU A 109 -2.19 -17.41 -10.19
C LEU A 109 -1.02 -18.40 -10.23
N LEU A 110 -0.13 -18.27 -11.21
CA LEU A 110 1.01 -19.15 -11.39
C LEU A 110 2.08 -18.90 -10.30
N VAL A 111 2.36 -17.63 -10.00
CA VAL A 111 3.23 -17.23 -8.88
C VAL A 111 2.63 -17.67 -7.54
N LYS A 112 1.32 -17.49 -7.31
CA LYS A 112 0.66 -17.98 -6.07
C LYS A 112 0.78 -19.49 -5.93
N LYS A 113 0.57 -20.25 -7.02
CA LYS A 113 0.76 -21.71 -7.01
C LYS A 113 2.20 -22.10 -6.69
N LEU A 114 3.19 -21.40 -7.27
CA LEU A 114 4.61 -21.61 -6.96
C LEU A 114 4.94 -21.28 -5.50
N GLN A 115 4.44 -20.17 -4.96
CA GLN A 115 4.64 -19.80 -3.55
C GLN A 115 4.04 -20.83 -2.59
N ILE A 116 2.82 -21.30 -2.85
CA ILE A 116 2.18 -22.36 -2.06
C ILE A 116 3.00 -23.65 -2.14
N PHE A 117 3.45 -24.02 -3.34
CA PHE A 117 4.28 -25.20 -3.55
C PHE A 117 5.62 -25.13 -2.80
N VAL A 118 6.33 -24.01 -2.90
CA VAL A 118 7.58 -23.77 -2.16
C VAL A 118 7.34 -23.80 -0.65
N LYS A 119 6.27 -23.14 -0.16
CA LYS A 119 5.93 -23.16 1.26
C LYS A 119 5.65 -24.59 1.74
N LYS A 120 4.96 -25.40 0.93
CA LYS A 120 4.65 -26.80 1.24
C LYS A 120 5.93 -27.64 1.36
N ILE A 121 6.87 -27.49 0.42
CA ILE A 121 8.19 -28.14 0.49
C ILE A 121 8.95 -27.71 1.75
N LEU A 122 8.93 -26.41 2.08
CA LEU A 122 9.66 -25.90 3.25
C LEU A 122 9.08 -26.42 4.56
N ILE A 123 7.75 -26.54 4.68
CA ILE A 123 7.09 -27.12 5.84
C ILE A 123 7.44 -28.61 5.95
N GLU A 124 7.27 -29.38 4.87
CA GLU A 124 7.54 -30.82 4.84
C GLU A 124 9.02 -31.15 5.13
N LYS A 125 9.95 -30.29 4.66
CA LYS A 125 11.39 -30.56 4.78
C LYS A 125 12.04 -29.96 6.02
N TYR A 126 11.51 -28.87 6.58
CA TYR A 126 12.16 -28.12 7.65
C TYR A 126 11.30 -27.92 8.91
N ASN A 127 10.10 -28.50 9.01
CA ASN A 127 9.22 -28.42 10.20
C ASN A 127 9.02 -26.97 10.72
N PHE A 128 8.89 -26.00 9.81
CA PHE A 128 8.45 -24.67 10.19
C PHE A 128 6.98 -24.74 10.63
N ASN A 129 6.75 -24.61 11.94
CA ASN A 129 5.42 -24.47 12.56
C ASN A 129 4.86 -23.07 12.35
#